data_AF-A0A5N9I314-F1
#
_entry.id   AF-A0A5N9I314-F1
#
_cell.length_a   1.000
_cell.length_b   1.000
_cell.length_c   1.000
_cell.angle_alpha   90.00
_cell.angle_beta   90.00
_cell.angle_gamma   90.00
#
_symmetry.space_group_name_H-M   'P 1'
#
loop_
_entity.id
_entity.type
_entity.pdbx_description
1 polymer ?
#
loop_
_entity_poly.entity_id
_entity_poly.type
_entity_poly.pdbx_seq_one_letter_code
_entity_poly.pdbx_strand_id
1 'polypeptide(L)'
;MKLYHFTSVSLAKAVLSDSLSQGHLDLHTGQIIKGVVWFTSLPFSKGTGVPTESKRISAKQAEKAIRVQGELRNDLTSDKSKIRLSLDARSLADFKMVDGMPSGLISFEKWCKLVGAPKHWVKYMGLSAMHDIDGLSDDELRRLLKKKDSSKEHTWYVHFGPVQPGLLEAVDVKVGNDYIPYDFERHGLEAMSESGIECVAGTAHKQLLEIVKPGHRHEIVHAGVICIDPSKDKNVCIRGLGNSCVLNIDSKRVVALHKEDSNYPKKAVELWAEENVHELTRCWERAVESFYRFYPEKRVLEH
;
A
#
# COMPACT_ATOMS: atom_id res chain seq x y z
N MET A 1 -2.11 -1.23 -23.60
CA MET A 1 -3.37 -0.78 -22.95
C MET A 1 -3.00 -0.30 -21.56
N LYS A 2 -3.49 0.86 -21.12
CA LYS A 2 -3.13 1.38 -19.80
C LYS A 2 -3.91 0.67 -18.70
N LEU A 3 -3.21 0.31 -17.64
CA LEU A 3 -3.74 -0.31 -16.44
C LEU A 3 -3.45 0.54 -15.21
N TYR A 4 -4.32 0.43 -14.22
CA TYR A 4 -4.27 1.20 -12.99
C TYR A 4 -4.33 0.29 -11.77
N HIS A 5 -3.55 0.63 -10.75
CA HIS A 5 -3.63 0.06 -9.41
C HIS A 5 -3.85 1.18 -8.40
N PHE A 6 -4.78 0.99 -7.47
CA PHE A 6 -5.09 1.98 -6.44
C PHE A 6 -4.59 1.50 -5.08
N THR A 7 -3.95 2.40 -4.34
CA THR A 7 -3.41 2.11 -3.01
C THR A 7 -3.47 3.34 -2.10
N SER A 8 -3.23 3.18 -0.80
CA SER A 8 -3.14 4.30 0.12
C SER A 8 -1.77 4.96 0.04
N VAL A 9 -1.67 6.21 0.50
CA VAL A 9 -0.39 6.94 0.54
C VAL A 9 0.68 6.19 1.33
N SER A 10 0.31 5.67 2.50
CA SER A 10 1.19 4.91 3.38
C SER A 10 1.71 3.61 2.76
N LEU A 11 0.86 2.91 1.98
CA LEU A 11 1.25 1.69 1.27
C LEU A 11 2.04 1.97 0.00
N ALA A 12 1.78 3.09 -0.69
CA ALA A 12 2.51 3.48 -1.89
C ALA A 12 4.01 3.54 -1.63
N LYS A 13 4.45 4.08 -0.49
CA LYS A 13 5.86 4.09 -0.09
C LYS A 13 6.49 2.69 -0.09
N ALA A 14 5.84 1.71 0.55
CA ALA A 14 6.37 0.36 0.61
C ALA A 14 6.46 -0.27 -0.79
N VAL A 15 5.40 -0.08 -1.57
CA VAL A 15 5.31 -0.53 -2.96
C VAL A 15 6.42 0.08 -3.83
N LEU A 16 6.65 1.39 -3.70
CA LEU A 16 7.59 2.15 -4.52
C LEU A 16 9.05 1.94 -4.12
N SER A 17 9.35 1.36 -2.96
CA SER A 17 10.73 0.99 -2.58
C SER A 17 11.07 -0.47 -2.90
N ASP A 18 10.08 -1.34 -3.03
CA ASP A 18 10.29 -2.79 -3.21
C ASP A 18 9.53 -3.32 -4.42
N SER A 19 8.26 -3.69 -4.26
CA SER A 19 7.41 -4.16 -5.35
C SER A 19 5.93 -4.15 -4.98
N LEU A 20 5.04 -4.16 -5.98
CA LEU A 20 3.66 -4.60 -5.77
C LEU A 20 3.64 -6.13 -5.75
N SER A 21 3.36 -6.75 -4.60
CA SER A 21 3.38 -8.22 -4.49
C SER A 21 2.38 -8.82 -3.50
N GLN A 22 1.75 -8.01 -2.64
CA GLN A 22 1.04 -8.50 -1.44
C GLN A 22 -0.49 -8.64 -1.60
N GLY A 23 -1.00 -8.85 -2.82
CA GLY A 23 -2.43 -9.07 -3.03
C GLY A 23 -2.85 -10.54 -2.93
N HIS A 24 -4.17 -10.76 -2.93
CA HIS A 24 -4.78 -12.08 -2.90
C HIS A 24 -5.97 -12.16 -3.86
N LEU A 25 -6.30 -13.37 -4.31
CA LEU A 25 -7.43 -13.68 -5.17
C LEU A 25 -8.23 -14.83 -4.56
N ASP A 26 -9.48 -14.57 -4.22
CA ASP A 26 -10.41 -15.61 -3.79
C ASP A 26 -10.87 -16.44 -4.99
N LEU A 27 -10.93 -17.76 -4.81
CA LEU A 27 -11.51 -18.69 -5.77
C LEU A 27 -12.94 -19.07 -5.35
N HIS A 28 -13.74 -19.45 -6.34
CA HIS A 28 -15.12 -19.94 -6.11
C HIS A 28 -15.17 -21.20 -5.24
N THR A 29 -14.05 -21.92 -5.11
CA THR A 29 -13.88 -23.10 -4.24
C THR A 29 -13.57 -22.73 -2.77
N GLY A 30 -13.47 -21.45 -2.44
CA GLY A 30 -13.11 -20.95 -1.10
C GLY A 30 -11.61 -20.92 -0.82
N GLN A 31 -10.78 -21.39 -1.75
CA GLN A 31 -9.32 -21.27 -1.72
C GLN A 31 -8.87 -19.83 -2.01
N ILE A 32 -7.67 -19.47 -1.57
CA ILE A 32 -7.09 -18.14 -1.75
C ILE A 32 -5.72 -18.27 -2.39
N ILE A 33 -5.53 -17.61 -3.54
CA ILE A 33 -4.21 -17.45 -4.15
C ILE A 33 -3.59 -16.16 -3.59
N LYS A 34 -2.39 -16.26 -3.01
CA LYS A 34 -1.62 -15.10 -2.52
C LYS A 34 -0.58 -14.68 -3.57
N GLY A 35 0.00 -13.49 -3.42
CA GLY A 35 1.09 -13.05 -4.28
C GLY A 35 0.63 -12.49 -5.63
N VAL A 36 -0.63 -12.03 -5.72
CA VAL A 36 -1.19 -11.47 -6.95
C VAL A 36 -1.24 -9.95 -6.90
N VAL A 37 -1.25 -9.30 -8.05
CA VAL A 37 -1.45 -7.85 -8.17
C VAL A 37 -2.70 -7.59 -9.00
N TRP A 38 -3.62 -6.80 -8.42
CA TRP A 38 -4.85 -6.39 -9.08
C TRP A 38 -4.65 -5.11 -9.87
N PHE A 39 -5.18 -5.11 -11.08
CA PHE A 39 -5.25 -3.95 -11.96
C PHE A 39 -6.67 -3.74 -12.47
N THR A 40 -6.94 -2.54 -12.93
CA THR A 40 -8.17 -2.21 -13.67
C THR A 40 -7.84 -1.33 -14.88
N SER A 41 -8.67 -1.38 -15.91
CA SER A 41 -8.66 -0.42 -17.01
C SER A 41 -9.40 0.89 -16.67
N LEU A 42 -10.07 0.97 -15.51
CA LEU A 42 -10.73 2.19 -15.06
C LEU A 42 -9.73 3.21 -14.50
N PRO A 43 -9.69 4.46 -15.01
CA PRO A 43 -8.75 5.47 -14.53
C PRO A 43 -9.11 6.05 -13.16
N PHE A 44 -10.28 5.71 -12.61
CA PHE A 44 -10.75 6.18 -11.30
C PHE A 44 -11.11 5.00 -10.40
N SER A 45 -11.01 5.19 -9.08
CA SER A 45 -11.25 4.16 -8.07
C SER A 45 -12.72 3.74 -7.94
N LYS A 46 -13.66 4.56 -8.42
CA LYS A 46 -15.09 4.26 -8.32
C LYS A 46 -15.43 3.00 -9.13
N GLY A 47 -16.00 2.01 -8.45
CA GLY A 47 -16.42 0.74 -9.05
C GLY A 47 -15.30 -0.29 -9.23
N THR A 48 -14.13 -0.07 -8.64
CA THR A 48 -13.01 -1.04 -8.66
C THR A 48 -13.00 -1.95 -7.43
N GLY A 49 -13.80 -1.65 -6.41
CA GLY A 49 -13.87 -2.40 -5.15
C GLY A 49 -12.77 -2.07 -4.16
N VAL A 50 -11.92 -1.08 -4.46
CA VAL A 50 -10.91 -0.61 -3.50
C VAL A 50 -11.60 0.22 -2.40
N PRO A 51 -11.17 0.10 -1.14
CA PRO A 51 -11.66 0.97 -0.07
C PRO A 51 -11.43 2.45 -0.42
N THR A 52 -12.47 3.27 -0.30
CA THR A 52 -12.43 4.71 -0.63
C THR A 52 -12.50 5.61 0.60
N GLU A 53 -12.43 5.01 1.80
CA GLU A 53 -12.46 5.70 3.08
C GLU A 53 -11.67 4.88 4.10
N SER A 54 -11.11 5.57 5.10
CA SER A 54 -10.51 4.89 6.25
C SER A 54 -11.59 4.59 7.27
N LYS A 55 -11.73 3.33 7.67
CA LYS A 55 -12.74 2.90 8.67
C LYS A 55 -12.34 1.63 9.39
N ARG A 56 -13.01 1.34 10.50
CA ARG A 56 -12.92 0.02 11.13
C ARG A 56 -13.58 -1.02 10.24
N ILE A 57 -12.92 -2.17 10.11
CA ILE A 57 -13.44 -3.30 9.36
C ILE A 57 -14.48 -4.05 10.19
N SER A 58 -15.49 -4.64 9.54
CA SER A 58 -16.49 -5.47 10.22
C SER A 58 -15.89 -6.80 10.71
N ALA A 59 -16.56 -7.50 11.62
CA ALA A 59 -16.12 -8.82 12.10
C ALA A 59 -15.88 -9.81 10.94
N LYS A 60 -16.77 -9.82 9.94
CA LYS A 60 -16.64 -10.63 8.72
C LYS A 60 -15.40 -10.25 7.89
N GLN A 61 -15.10 -8.97 7.79
CA GLN A 61 -13.89 -8.50 7.11
C GLN A 61 -12.62 -8.85 7.89
N ALA A 62 -12.67 -8.78 9.23
CA ALA A 62 -11.59 -9.20 10.11
C ALA A 62 -11.30 -10.71 9.98
N GLU A 63 -12.33 -11.56 10.00
CA GLU A 63 -12.20 -13.00 9.76
C GLU A 63 -11.55 -13.30 8.40
N LYS A 64 -11.98 -12.60 7.35
CA LYS A 64 -11.36 -12.72 6.03
C LYS A 64 -9.90 -12.27 6.05
N ALA A 65 -9.60 -11.13 6.68
CA ALA A 65 -8.24 -10.61 6.78
C ALA A 65 -7.32 -11.60 7.52
N ILE A 66 -7.79 -12.22 8.61
CA ILE A 66 -7.09 -13.28 9.35
C ILE A 66 -6.83 -14.48 8.45
N ARG A 67 -7.80 -14.94 7.65
CA ARG A 67 -7.59 -16.03 6.69
C ARG A 67 -6.52 -15.71 5.64
N VAL A 68 -6.41 -14.45 5.22
CA VAL A 68 -5.43 -14.00 4.22
C VAL A 68 -4.04 -13.76 4.83
N GLN A 69 -3.98 -13.10 5.98
CA GLN A 69 -2.74 -12.53 6.56
C GLN A 69 -2.22 -13.31 7.77
N GLY A 70 -3.01 -14.23 8.33
CA GLY A 70 -2.71 -14.97 9.55
C GLY A 70 -3.13 -14.21 10.81
N GLU A 71 -2.56 -13.02 11.03
CA GLU A 71 -2.85 -12.19 12.20
C GLU A 71 -3.22 -10.76 11.78
N LEU A 72 -4.21 -10.20 12.48
CA LEU A 72 -4.64 -8.83 12.28
C LEU A 72 -3.92 -7.89 13.25
N ARG A 73 -3.06 -7.01 12.72
CA ARG A 73 -2.33 -6.02 13.54
C ARG A 73 -3.21 -4.88 14.07
N ASN A 74 -4.24 -4.51 13.32
CA ASN A 74 -5.27 -3.55 13.70
C ASN A 74 -6.52 -3.76 12.84
N ASP A 75 -7.66 -3.23 13.28
CA ASP A 75 -8.94 -3.34 12.61
C ASP A 75 -9.24 -2.14 11.69
N LEU A 76 -8.24 -1.36 11.28
CA LEU A 76 -8.42 -0.17 10.44
C LEU A 76 -8.05 -0.47 8.98
N THR A 77 -8.96 -0.15 8.06
CA THR A 77 -8.65 -0.05 6.63
C THR A 77 -8.27 1.38 6.27
N SER A 78 -7.41 1.54 5.26
CA SER A 78 -7.01 2.84 4.71
C SER A 78 -7.77 3.16 3.44
N ASP A 79 -8.02 4.46 3.18
CA ASP A 79 -8.49 4.93 1.88
C ASP A 79 -7.44 4.62 0.79
N LYS A 80 -7.71 3.58 0.00
CA LYS A 80 -6.86 3.15 -1.12
C LYS A 80 -7.17 3.91 -2.40
N SER A 81 -8.14 4.80 -2.41
CA SER A 81 -8.40 5.68 -3.57
C SER A 81 -7.42 6.84 -3.69
N LYS A 82 -6.53 7.03 -2.71
CA LYS A 82 -5.65 8.20 -2.68
C LYS A 82 -4.53 8.15 -3.71
N ILE A 83 -3.91 7.00 -3.94
CA ILE A 83 -2.81 6.87 -4.91
C ILE A 83 -3.26 6.00 -6.08
N ARG A 84 -2.95 6.45 -7.30
CA ARG A 84 -3.12 5.70 -8.54
C ARG A 84 -1.76 5.47 -9.18
N LEU A 85 -1.39 4.21 -9.28
CA LEU A 85 -0.23 3.75 -10.03
C LEU A 85 -0.69 3.37 -11.43
N SER A 86 0.05 3.77 -12.46
CA SER A 86 -0.30 3.43 -13.84
C SER A 86 0.85 2.80 -14.60
N LEU A 87 0.54 1.86 -15.50
CA LEU A 87 1.49 1.18 -16.36
C LEU A 87 0.85 0.75 -17.68
N ASP A 88 1.66 0.46 -18.69
CA ASP A 88 1.20 -0.23 -19.91
C ASP A 88 1.17 -1.74 -19.67
N ALA A 89 0.04 -2.39 -19.95
CA ALA A 89 -0.10 -3.85 -19.89
C ALA A 89 0.99 -4.60 -20.67
N ARG A 90 1.54 -4.01 -21.74
CA ARG A 90 2.65 -4.58 -22.54
C ARG A 90 3.97 -4.67 -21.78
N SER A 91 4.12 -3.94 -20.67
CA SER A 91 5.30 -4.01 -19.80
C SER A 91 5.26 -5.21 -18.84
N LEU A 92 4.11 -5.89 -18.73
CA LEU A 92 3.94 -7.07 -17.89
C LEU A 92 4.09 -8.34 -18.72
N ALA A 93 4.51 -9.42 -18.07
CA ALA A 93 4.64 -10.72 -18.72
C ALA A 93 3.25 -11.25 -19.16
N ASP A 94 3.21 -11.85 -20.35
CA ASP A 94 2.02 -12.54 -20.83
C ASP A 94 1.65 -13.71 -19.92
N PHE A 95 0.35 -13.97 -19.81
CA PHE A 95 -0.15 -15.07 -19.00
C PHE A 95 0.31 -16.43 -19.53
N LYS A 96 0.81 -17.26 -18.62
CA LYS A 96 1.16 -18.66 -18.87
C LYS A 96 0.97 -19.51 -17.61
N MET A 97 0.79 -20.81 -17.82
CA MET A 97 0.88 -21.81 -16.77
C MET A 97 2.28 -22.43 -16.82
N VAL A 98 3.02 -22.37 -15.72
CA VAL A 98 4.36 -22.97 -15.57
C VAL A 98 4.26 -24.01 -14.47
N ASP A 99 4.47 -25.28 -14.79
CA ASP A 99 4.38 -26.40 -13.83
C ASP A 99 3.05 -26.41 -13.05
N GLY A 100 1.96 -26.07 -13.73
CA GLY A 100 0.62 -25.99 -13.12
C GLY A 100 0.35 -24.72 -12.30
N MET A 101 1.31 -23.80 -12.21
CA MET A 101 1.17 -22.53 -11.49
C MET A 101 0.95 -21.35 -12.45
N PRO A 102 0.00 -20.44 -12.16
CA PRO A 102 -0.24 -19.27 -13.00
C PRO A 102 0.88 -18.22 -12.85
N SER A 103 1.25 -17.60 -13.96
CA SER A 103 2.21 -16.49 -14.02
C SER A 103 1.77 -15.47 -15.07
N GLY A 104 2.07 -14.19 -14.85
CA GLY A 104 1.80 -13.11 -15.80
C GLY A 104 0.38 -12.54 -15.73
N LEU A 105 0.06 -11.66 -16.68
CA LEU A 105 -1.16 -10.84 -16.70
C LEU A 105 -2.32 -11.51 -17.45
N ILE A 106 -3.48 -11.64 -16.81
CA ILE A 106 -4.72 -12.13 -17.42
C ILE A 106 -5.91 -11.24 -17.01
N SER A 107 -6.94 -11.11 -17.86
CA SER A 107 -8.19 -10.48 -17.42
C SER A 107 -8.92 -11.40 -16.45
N PHE A 108 -9.58 -10.83 -15.45
CA PHE A 108 -10.28 -11.59 -14.42
C PHE A 108 -11.33 -12.54 -15.01
N GLU A 109 -12.08 -12.10 -16.03
CA GLU A 109 -13.06 -12.96 -16.71
C GLU A 109 -12.42 -14.14 -17.45
N LYS A 110 -11.26 -13.93 -18.09
CA LYS A 110 -10.53 -15.02 -18.77
C LYS A 110 -10.01 -16.02 -17.74
N TRP A 111 -9.46 -15.53 -16.63
CA TRP A 111 -9.06 -16.38 -15.51
C TRP A 111 -10.23 -17.22 -14.98
N CYS A 112 -11.36 -16.58 -14.69
CA CYS A 112 -12.56 -17.26 -14.19
C CYS A 112 -13.05 -18.37 -15.12
N LYS A 113 -13.02 -18.14 -16.44
CA LYS A 113 -13.34 -19.18 -17.43
C LYS A 113 -12.36 -20.35 -17.39
N LEU A 114 -11.06 -20.06 -17.28
CA LEU A 114 -9.99 -21.07 -17.22
C LEU A 114 -10.14 -21.98 -15.99
N VAL A 115 -10.49 -21.42 -14.84
CA VAL A 115 -10.68 -22.20 -13.59
C VAL A 115 -12.11 -22.74 -13.43
N GLY A 116 -12.98 -22.61 -14.43
CA GLY A 116 -14.35 -23.12 -14.37
C GLY A 116 -15.26 -22.41 -13.35
N ALA A 117 -14.96 -21.15 -13.00
CA ALA A 117 -15.76 -20.40 -12.03
C ALA A 117 -17.19 -20.13 -12.56
N PRO A 118 -18.24 -20.36 -11.73
CA PRO A 118 -19.61 -20.11 -12.15
C PRO A 118 -19.87 -18.64 -12.49
N LYS A 119 -20.62 -18.37 -13.59
CA LYS A 119 -20.93 -17.00 -14.03
C LYS A 119 -21.58 -16.14 -12.93
N HIS A 120 -22.47 -16.73 -12.13
CA HIS A 120 -23.13 -16.02 -11.03
C HIS A 120 -22.14 -15.60 -9.94
N TRP A 121 -21.11 -16.41 -9.66
CA TRP A 121 -20.06 -16.09 -8.70
C TRP A 121 -19.19 -14.94 -9.21
N VAL A 122 -18.80 -14.97 -10.49
CA VAL A 122 -18.03 -13.89 -11.14
C VAL A 122 -18.79 -12.56 -11.04
N LYS A 123 -20.09 -12.58 -11.36
CA LYS A 123 -20.96 -11.42 -11.27
C LYS A 123 -21.13 -10.93 -9.82
N TYR A 124 -21.29 -11.85 -8.87
CA TYR A 124 -21.38 -11.54 -7.45
C TYR A 124 -20.12 -10.82 -6.93
N MET A 125 -18.93 -11.28 -7.33
CA MET A 125 -17.66 -10.61 -7.02
C MET A 125 -17.61 -9.20 -7.62
N GLY A 126 -18.08 -9.03 -8.85
CA GLY A 126 -18.20 -7.71 -9.48
C GLY A 126 -19.15 -6.77 -8.75
N LEU A 127 -20.27 -7.30 -8.23
CA LEU A 127 -21.25 -6.52 -7.48
C LEU A 127 -20.73 -6.09 -6.11
N SER A 128 -19.96 -6.94 -5.43
CA SER A 128 -19.42 -6.62 -4.09
C SER A 128 -18.41 -5.47 -4.09
N ALA A 129 -17.85 -5.14 -5.26
CA ALA A 129 -17.01 -3.96 -5.46
C ALA A 129 -17.80 -2.64 -5.61
N MET A 130 -19.12 -2.71 -5.82
CA MET A 130 -19.98 -1.56 -6.08
C MET A 130 -21.09 -1.38 -5.06
N HIS A 131 -21.44 -2.43 -4.33
CA HIS A 131 -22.57 -2.47 -3.43
C HIS A 131 -22.16 -3.15 -2.12
N ASP A 132 -22.74 -2.69 -1.02
CA ASP A 132 -22.74 -3.46 0.23
C ASP A 132 -23.72 -4.62 0.09
N ILE A 133 -23.21 -5.77 -0.36
CA ILE A 133 -24.03 -6.95 -0.66
C ILE A 133 -24.73 -7.48 0.59
N ASP A 134 -24.11 -7.33 1.75
CA ASP A 134 -24.67 -7.82 3.02
C ASP A 134 -25.86 -6.97 3.47
N GLY A 135 -26.00 -5.74 2.96
CA GLY A 135 -27.13 -4.86 3.20
C GLY A 135 -28.27 -4.98 2.17
N LEU A 136 -28.12 -5.81 1.13
CA LEU A 136 -29.15 -5.98 0.09
C LEU A 136 -30.19 -7.03 0.49
N SER A 137 -31.43 -6.82 0.10
CA SER A 137 -32.45 -7.88 0.13
C SER A 137 -32.20 -8.92 -0.97
N ASP A 138 -32.71 -10.14 -0.77
CA ASP A 138 -32.59 -11.23 -1.75
C ASP A 138 -33.11 -10.85 -3.14
N ASP A 139 -34.24 -10.15 -3.20
CA ASP A 139 -34.84 -9.74 -4.48
C ASP A 139 -34.02 -8.67 -5.18
N GLU A 140 -33.44 -7.73 -4.42
CA GLU A 140 -32.55 -6.71 -4.98
C GLU A 140 -31.24 -7.33 -5.48
N LEU A 141 -30.67 -8.27 -4.74
CA LEU A 141 -29.49 -9.02 -5.17
C LEU A 141 -29.77 -9.81 -6.45
N ARG A 142 -30.90 -10.54 -6.53
CA ARG A 142 -31.33 -11.26 -7.74
C ARG A 142 -31.52 -10.32 -8.92
N ARG A 143 -32.10 -9.14 -8.70
CA ARG A 143 -32.28 -8.11 -9.72
C ARG A 143 -30.94 -7.62 -10.25
N LEU A 144 -29.99 -7.30 -9.37
CA LEU A 144 -28.65 -6.82 -9.74
C LEU A 144 -27.83 -7.89 -10.45
N LEU A 145 -27.93 -9.16 -10.05
CA LEU A 145 -27.26 -10.29 -10.72
C LEU A 145 -27.74 -10.46 -12.17
N LYS A 146 -29.02 -10.19 -12.45
CA LYS A 146 -29.60 -10.26 -13.81
C LYS A 146 -29.37 -8.97 -14.62
N LYS A 147 -29.21 -7.82 -13.95
CA LYS A 147 -29.07 -6.52 -14.61
C LYS A 147 -27.74 -6.43 -15.38
N LYS A 148 -27.81 -6.03 -16.64
CA LYS A 148 -26.63 -5.72 -17.45
C LYS A 148 -25.91 -4.48 -16.88
N ASP A 149 -24.58 -4.48 -16.90
CA ASP A 149 -23.73 -3.37 -16.47
C ASP A 149 -23.88 -2.93 -15.00
N SER A 150 -24.48 -3.77 -14.15
CA SER A 150 -24.56 -3.56 -12.69
C SER A 150 -23.24 -3.78 -11.95
N SER A 151 -22.17 -4.19 -12.65
CA SER A 151 -20.86 -4.51 -12.10
C SER A 151 -19.75 -4.19 -13.12
N LYS A 152 -18.49 -4.18 -12.66
CA LYS A 152 -17.33 -3.73 -13.47
C LYS A 152 -16.17 -4.73 -13.52
N GLU A 153 -16.41 -6.01 -13.21
CA GLU A 153 -15.41 -7.07 -13.19
C GLU A 153 -14.71 -7.30 -14.54
N HIS A 154 -15.37 -6.98 -15.66
CA HIS A 154 -14.77 -7.02 -17.01
C HIS A 154 -13.61 -6.03 -17.19
N THR A 155 -13.49 -5.03 -16.31
CA THR A 155 -12.39 -4.07 -16.31
C THR A 155 -11.18 -4.56 -15.51
N TRP A 156 -11.30 -5.68 -14.80
CA TRP A 156 -10.28 -6.15 -13.86
C TRP A 156 -9.29 -7.10 -14.51
N TYR A 157 -8.04 -6.97 -14.07
CA TYR A 157 -6.93 -7.80 -14.49
C TYR A 157 -6.16 -8.26 -13.26
N VAL A 158 -5.61 -9.46 -13.35
CA VAL A 158 -4.80 -10.06 -12.30
C VAL A 158 -3.44 -10.39 -12.90
N HIS A 159 -2.39 -9.93 -12.24
CA HIS A 159 -1.03 -10.34 -12.54
C HIS A 159 -0.55 -11.31 -11.46
N PHE A 160 -0.11 -12.49 -11.88
CA PHE A 160 0.46 -13.50 -10.99
C PHE A 160 1.98 -13.32 -10.91
N GLY A 161 2.45 -12.76 -9.80
CA GLY A 161 3.85 -12.41 -9.55
C GLY A 161 4.05 -10.94 -9.17
N PRO A 162 5.25 -10.58 -8.68
CA PRO A 162 5.57 -9.22 -8.26
C PRO A 162 5.66 -8.27 -9.47
N VAL A 163 5.25 -7.02 -9.29
CA VAL A 163 5.43 -5.94 -10.27
C VAL A 163 6.44 -4.94 -9.73
N GLN A 164 7.55 -4.80 -10.46
CA GLN A 164 8.65 -3.93 -10.08
C GLN A 164 8.28 -2.44 -10.26
N PRO A 165 8.68 -1.54 -9.35
CA PRO A 165 8.35 -0.12 -9.43
C PRO A 165 8.86 0.57 -10.71
N GLY A 166 9.95 0.07 -11.29
CA GLY A 166 10.51 0.56 -12.55
C GLY A 166 9.56 0.44 -13.75
N LEU A 167 8.57 -0.47 -13.69
CA LEU A 167 7.56 -0.66 -14.74
C LEU A 167 6.42 0.38 -14.67
N LEU A 168 6.29 1.09 -13.55
CA LEU A 168 5.26 2.11 -13.39
C LEU A 168 5.57 3.31 -14.28
N GLU A 169 4.59 3.77 -15.05
CA GLU A 169 4.66 4.99 -15.87
C GLU A 169 4.47 6.24 -15.02
N ALA A 170 3.50 6.22 -14.11
CA ALA A 170 3.18 7.36 -13.26
C ALA A 170 2.65 6.93 -11.88
N VAL A 171 2.87 7.80 -10.90
CA VAL A 171 2.35 7.75 -9.54
C VAL A 171 1.56 9.04 -9.33
N ASP A 172 0.24 8.94 -9.27
CA ASP A 172 -0.65 10.08 -9.10
C ASP A 172 -1.35 10.03 -7.73
N VAL A 173 -1.69 11.19 -7.20
CA VAL A 173 -2.49 11.36 -5.98
C VAL A 173 -3.83 12.00 -6.29
N LYS A 174 -4.87 11.57 -5.59
CA LYS A 174 -6.23 12.09 -5.70
C LYS A 174 -6.34 13.42 -4.98
N VAL A 175 -6.64 14.49 -5.72
CA VAL A 175 -6.94 15.83 -5.18
C VAL A 175 -8.30 16.25 -5.74
N GLY A 176 -9.29 16.38 -4.84
CA GLY A 176 -10.69 16.52 -5.25
C GLY A 176 -11.17 15.32 -6.06
N ASN A 177 -11.57 15.57 -7.31
CA ASN A 177 -12.06 14.54 -8.23
C ASN A 177 -11.00 14.06 -9.23
N ASP A 178 -9.82 14.67 -9.25
CA ASP A 178 -8.77 14.41 -10.23
C ASP A 178 -7.57 13.69 -9.61
N TYR A 179 -6.73 13.14 -10.48
CA TYR A 179 -5.44 12.56 -10.12
C TYR A 179 -4.34 13.41 -10.74
N ILE A 180 -3.46 13.94 -9.89
CA ILE A 180 -2.32 14.76 -10.27
C ILE A 180 -1.01 14.07 -9.87
N PRO A 181 0.15 14.41 -10.46
CA PRO A 181 1.42 13.81 -10.09
C PRO A 181 1.68 13.90 -8.58
N TYR A 182 2.05 12.77 -7.98
CA TYR A 182 2.31 12.71 -6.55
C TYR A 182 3.62 13.40 -6.17
N ASP A 183 3.54 14.19 -5.12
CA ASP A 183 4.67 14.88 -4.48
C ASP A 183 4.63 14.54 -2.99
N PHE A 184 5.72 14.00 -2.46
CA PHE A 184 5.78 13.50 -1.10
C PHE A 184 5.71 14.60 -0.04
N GLU A 185 6.37 15.74 -0.24
CA GLU A 185 6.31 16.82 0.75
C GLU A 185 4.92 17.46 0.80
N ARG A 186 4.29 17.64 -0.36
CA ARG A 186 2.98 18.30 -0.45
C ARG A 186 1.82 17.41 -0.04
N HIS A 187 1.89 16.11 -0.36
CA HIS A 187 0.73 15.21 -0.21
C HIS A 187 1.01 14.03 0.72
N GLY A 188 2.28 13.66 0.88
CA GLY A 188 2.70 12.47 1.62
C GLY A 188 2.82 12.68 3.12
N LEU A 189 3.42 13.81 3.55
CA LEU A 189 3.74 14.05 4.97
C LEU A 189 2.52 13.95 5.89
N GLU A 190 1.42 14.63 5.54
CA GLU A 190 0.18 14.62 6.33
C GLU A 190 -0.44 13.21 6.40
N ALA A 191 -0.60 12.55 5.25
CA ALA A 191 -1.16 11.20 5.19
C ALA A 191 -0.30 10.14 5.91
N MET A 192 1.01 10.36 5.97
CA MET A 192 1.93 9.53 6.76
C MET A 192 1.74 9.75 8.26
N SER A 193 1.61 11.01 8.71
CA SER A 193 1.31 11.34 10.11
C SER A 193 -0.06 10.79 10.55
N GLU A 194 -1.08 10.85 9.70
CA GLU A 194 -2.38 10.19 9.93
C GLU A 194 -2.25 8.68 10.13
N SER A 195 -1.25 8.06 9.49
CA SER A 195 -0.92 6.64 9.63
C SER A 195 0.04 6.34 10.79
N GLY A 196 0.39 7.34 11.60
CA GLY A 196 1.32 7.22 12.73
C GLY A 196 2.80 7.17 12.35
N ILE A 197 3.14 7.65 11.15
CA ILE A 197 4.51 7.70 10.64
C ILE A 197 4.91 9.16 10.46
N GLU A 198 5.76 9.66 11.36
CA GLU A 198 6.22 11.04 11.34
C GLU A 198 7.47 11.16 10.49
N CYS A 199 7.38 11.91 9.40
CA CYS A 199 8.46 12.04 8.45
C CYS A 199 9.19 13.37 8.60
N VAL A 200 10.51 13.33 8.45
CA VAL A 200 11.36 14.52 8.35
C VAL A 200 10.99 15.32 7.09
N ALA A 201 10.92 16.64 7.21
CA ALA A 201 10.49 17.54 6.14
C ALA A 201 11.43 18.74 5.95
N GLY A 202 11.22 19.52 4.87
CA GLY A 202 11.90 20.79 4.66
C GLY A 202 13.41 20.65 4.47
N THR A 203 14.20 21.50 5.14
CA THR A 203 15.66 21.56 4.95
C THR A 203 16.35 20.22 5.25
N ALA A 204 15.99 19.57 6.35
CA ALA A 204 16.57 18.28 6.75
C ALA A 204 16.30 17.19 5.69
N HIS A 205 15.10 17.18 5.11
CA HIS A 205 14.75 16.25 4.03
C HIS A 205 15.51 16.55 2.73
N LYS A 206 15.68 17.83 2.36
CA LYS A 206 16.48 18.23 1.21
C LYS A 206 17.95 17.81 1.33
N GLN A 207 18.54 17.99 2.51
CA GLN A 207 19.90 17.51 2.81
C GLN A 207 19.99 15.98 2.69
N LEU A 208 18.99 15.25 3.17
CA LEU A 208 18.96 13.80 3.03
C LEU A 208 18.94 13.36 1.55
N LEU A 209 18.19 14.06 0.70
CA LEU A 209 18.15 13.82 -0.75
C LEU A 209 19.48 14.08 -1.46
N GLU A 210 20.40 14.83 -0.86
CA GLU A 210 21.75 15.02 -1.39
C GLU A 210 22.62 13.78 -1.15
N ILE A 211 22.38 13.07 -0.04
CA ILE A 211 23.15 11.91 0.42
C ILE A 211 22.58 10.60 -0.13
N VAL A 212 21.27 10.41 0.03
CA VAL A 212 20.56 9.19 -0.38
C VAL A 212 19.74 9.52 -1.62
N LYS A 213 20.15 8.99 -2.78
CA LYS A 213 19.43 9.20 -4.03
C LYS A 213 18.32 8.16 -4.22
N PRO A 214 17.24 8.48 -4.95
CA PRO A 214 16.30 7.47 -5.41
C PRO A 214 17.02 6.44 -6.31
N GLY A 215 16.83 5.15 -6.04
CA GLY A 215 17.31 4.03 -6.85
C GLY A 215 16.54 3.86 -8.17
N HIS A 216 15.34 4.45 -8.27
CA HIS A 216 14.61 4.62 -9.52
C HIS A 216 13.71 5.87 -9.47
N ARG A 217 13.16 6.26 -10.63
CA ARG A 217 12.40 7.51 -10.84
C ARG A 217 11.19 7.73 -9.92
N HIS A 218 10.68 6.69 -9.29
CA HIS A 218 9.48 6.72 -8.45
C HIS A 218 9.76 6.36 -7.00
N GLU A 219 11.02 6.06 -6.64
CA GLU A 219 11.36 5.78 -5.24
C GLU A 219 11.29 7.08 -4.45
N ILE A 220 10.66 7.01 -3.28
CA ILE A 220 10.52 8.14 -2.38
C ILE A 220 11.54 8.00 -1.27
N VAL A 221 12.62 8.75 -1.40
CA VAL A 221 13.59 8.90 -0.32
C VAL A 221 12.96 9.73 0.78
N HIS A 222 13.08 9.28 2.03
CA HIS A 222 12.64 10.05 3.21
C HIS A 222 13.13 9.34 4.49
N ALA A 223 13.07 10.06 5.60
CA ALA A 223 13.29 9.53 6.94
C ALA A 223 11.97 9.56 7.72
N GLY A 224 11.50 8.40 8.17
CA GLY A 224 10.24 8.26 8.89
C GLY A 224 10.42 7.59 10.26
N VAL A 225 9.73 8.10 11.26
CA VAL A 225 9.76 7.65 12.64
C VAL A 225 8.41 7.02 12.98
N ILE A 226 8.44 5.85 13.62
CA ILE A 226 7.25 5.14 14.11
C ILE A 226 7.51 4.78 15.56
N CYS A 227 6.61 5.18 16.45
CA CYS A 227 6.64 4.75 17.84
C CYS A 227 5.78 3.49 17.99
N ILE A 228 6.42 2.36 18.25
CA ILE A 228 5.72 1.09 18.58
C ILE A 228 5.48 0.94 20.09
N ASP A 229 6.26 1.66 20.89
CA ASP A 229 6.25 1.69 22.35
C ASP A 229 7.13 2.89 22.80
N PRO A 230 6.59 3.84 23.59
CA PRO A 230 7.35 5.02 24.05
C PRO A 230 8.58 4.70 24.91
N SER A 231 8.66 3.49 25.49
CA SER A 231 9.79 3.02 26.31
C SER A 231 10.92 2.37 25.52
N LYS A 232 10.72 2.11 24.22
CA LYS A 232 11.71 1.46 23.35
C LYS A 232 12.65 2.46 22.69
N ASP A 233 13.69 1.92 22.09
CA ASP A 233 14.68 2.68 21.33
C ASP A 233 14.04 3.58 20.27
N LYS A 234 14.48 4.84 20.27
CA LYS A 234 14.05 5.85 19.31
C LYS A 234 14.75 5.62 17.99
N ASN A 235 14.03 5.04 17.03
CA ASN A 235 14.60 4.69 15.73
C ASN A 235 13.94 5.48 14.61
N VAL A 236 14.75 5.93 13.66
CA VAL A 236 14.31 6.49 12.39
C VAL A 236 14.63 5.49 11.27
N CYS A 237 13.65 5.25 10.40
CA CYS A 237 13.81 4.45 9.20
C CYS A 237 13.99 5.37 8.00
N ILE A 238 15.18 5.34 7.43
CA ILE A 238 15.54 6.05 6.20
C ILE A 238 15.36 5.09 5.03
N ARG A 239 14.56 5.49 4.05
CA ARG A 239 14.38 4.72 2.80
C ARG A 239 14.98 5.47 1.64
N GLY A 240 15.57 4.72 0.71
CA GLY A 240 16.22 5.24 -0.48
C GLY A 240 17.31 4.30 -0.99
N LEU A 241 17.79 4.52 -2.22
CA LEU A 241 18.74 3.65 -2.91
C LEU A 241 18.28 2.18 -2.96
N GLY A 242 16.97 1.91 -3.01
CA GLY A 242 16.43 0.54 -2.99
C GLY A 242 16.65 -0.23 -1.68
N ASN A 243 16.96 0.49 -0.59
CA ASN A 243 17.27 -0.06 0.73
C ASN A 243 16.46 0.64 1.84
N SER A 244 16.50 0.06 3.04
CA SER A 244 15.96 0.66 4.26
C SER A 244 17.02 0.60 5.35
N CYS A 245 17.41 1.76 5.84
CA CYS A 245 18.38 1.94 6.91
C CYS A 245 17.65 2.31 8.20
N VAL A 246 17.96 1.62 9.29
CA VAL A 246 17.47 1.95 10.63
C VAL A 246 18.61 2.59 11.38
N LEU A 247 18.36 3.80 11.87
CA LEU A 247 19.30 4.59 12.67
C LEU A 247 18.66 4.88 14.02
N ASN A 248 19.45 4.72 15.08
CA ASN A 248 19.02 5.08 16.43
C ASN A 248 19.27 6.57 16.67
N ILE A 249 18.23 7.31 17.07
CA ILE A 249 18.26 8.77 17.17
C ILE A 249 19.19 9.24 18.30
N ASP A 250 19.22 8.53 19.43
CA ASP A 250 20.01 8.93 20.60
C ASP A 250 21.52 8.68 20.38
N SER A 251 21.88 7.48 19.92
CA SER A 251 23.27 7.11 19.62
C SER A 251 23.78 7.66 18.28
N LYS A 252 22.87 8.06 17.39
CA LYS A 252 23.14 8.63 16.05
C LYS A 252 23.87 7.66 15.12
N ARG A 253 23.77 6.35 15.41
CA ARG A 253 24.41 5.28 14.65
C ARG A 253 23.41 4.44 13.88
N VAL A 254 23.84 3.97 12.72
CA VAL A 254 23.11 2.97 11.95
C VAL A 254 23.12 1.66 12.75
N VAL A 255 21.93 1.17 13.08
CA VAL A 255 21.75 -0.11 13.79
C VAL A 255 21.46 -1.27 12.86
N ALA A 256 20.83 -1.02 11.70
CA ALA A 256 20.56 -2.06 10.72
C ALA A 256 20.43 -1.51 9.30
N LEU A 257 20.81 -2.33 8.32
CA LEU A 257 20.36 -2.19 6.94
C LEU A 257 19.49 -3.40 6.57
N HIS A 258 18.43 -3.16 5.80
CA HIS A 258 17.57 -4.24 5.34
C HIS A 258 18.28 -5.16 4.34
N LYS A 259 19.06 -4.59 3.43
CA LYS A 259 19.97 -5.31 2.54
C LYS A 259 21.39 -4.91 2.89
N GLU A 260 22.27 -5.88 3.09
CA GLU A 260 23.70 -5.60 3.23
C GLU A 260 24.21 -5.02 1.91
N ASP A 261 24.54 -3.73 1.93
CA ASP A 261 25.01 -2.97 0.79
C ASP A 261 26.20 -2.12 1.23
N SER A 262 27.39 -2.48 0.74
CA SER A 262 28.64 -1.78 1.04
C SER A 262 28.69 -0.38 0.43
N ASN A 263 27.86 -0.08 -0.56
CA ASN A 263 27.79 1.22 -1.21
C ASN A 263 26.78 2.17 -0.54
N TYR A 264 26.00 1.69 0.43
CA TYR A 264 25.09 2.56 1.17
C TYR A 264 25.90 3.60 1.97
N PRO A 265 25.59 4.91 1.89
CA PRO A 265 26.40 5.98 2.47
C PRO A 265 26.23 6.10 4.00
N LYS A 266 26.51 5.04 4.75
CA LYS A 266 26.28 4.92 6.21
C LYS A 266 26.84 6.12 6.98
N LYS A 267 28.12 6.46 6.77
CA LYS A 267 28.79 7.56 7.48
C LYS A 267 28.14 8.92 7.20
N ALA A 268 27.75 9.19 5.97
CA ALA A 268 27.10 10.46 5.62
C ALA A 268 25.69 10.54 6.21
N VAL A 269 24.97 9.42 6.26
CA VAL A 269 23.66 9.32 6.94
C VAL A 269 23.80 9.55 8.45
N GLU A 270 24.83 9.00 9.10
CA GLU A 270 25.10 9.25 10.52
C GLU A 270 25.41 10.73 10.79
N LEU A 271 26.27 11.35 9.97
CA LEU A 271 26.57 12.79 10.07
C LEU A 271 25.32 13.65 9.87
N TRP A 272 24.50 13.32 8.87
CA TRP A 272 23.22 14.00 8.66
C TRP A 272 22.29 13.91 9.88
N ALA A 273 22.25 12.75 10.54
CA ALA A 273 21.47 12.56 11.76
C ALA A 273 22.03 13.36 12.94
N GLU A 274 23.36 13.49 13.04
CA GLU A 274 24.02 14.34 14.03
C GLU A 274 23.63 15.81 13.84
N GLU A 275 23.66 16.31 12.60
CA GLU A 275 23.31 17.69 12.25
C GLU A 275 21.80 17.99 12.40
N ASN A 276 20.94 16.98 12.24
CA ASN A 276 19.48 17.13 12.25
C ASN A 276 18.81 16.48 13.46
N VAL A 277 19.54 16.25 14.56
CA VAL A 277 19.03 15.56 15.76
C VAL A 277 17.78 16.22 16.35
N HIS A 278 17.68 17.55 16.30
CA HIS A 278 16.51 18.28 16.78
C HIS A 278 15.24 17.93 15.98
N GLU A 279 15.35 17.82 14.66
CA GLU A 279 14.23 17.46 13.80
C GLU A 279 13.83 16.00 13.99
N LEU A 280 14.81 15.09 14.12
CA LEU A 280 14.56 13.69 14.43
C LEU A 280 13.86 13.50 15.78
N THR A 281 14.29 14.25 16.80
CA THR A 281 13.66 14.24 18.13
C THR A 281 12.23 14.76 18.06
N ARG A 282 11.98 15.84 17.31
CA ARG A 282 10.62 16.37 17.08
C ARG A 282 9.71 15.35 16.39
N CYS A 283 10.21 14.65 15.38
CA CYS A 283 9.45 13.56 14.74
C CYS A 283 9.15 12.42 15.72
N TRP A 284 10.09 12.08 16.61
CA TRP A 284 9.85 11.08 17.66
C TRP A 284 8.74 11.50 18.64
N GLU A 285 8.78 12.73 19.14
CA GLU A 285 7.73 13.25 20.05
C GLU A 285 6.34 13.19 19.41
N ARG A 286 6.23 13.58 18.14
CA ARG A 286 4.98 13.45 17.37
C ARG A 286 4.58 11.99 17.15
N ALA A 287 5.54 11.09 16.96
CA ALA A 287 5.27 9.68 16.78
C ALA A 287 4.73 9.05 18.08
N VAL A 288 5.21 9.51 19.25
CA VAL A 288 4.68 9.13 20.57
C VAL A 288 3.23 9.61 20.74
N GLU A 289 2.91 10.85 20.38
CA GLU A 289 1.51 11.33 20.40
C GLU A 289 0.63 10.53 19.43
N SER A 290 1.14 10.20 18.24
CA SER A 290 0.47 9.31 17.30
C SER A 290 0.24 7.91 17.87
N PHE A 291 1.20 7.34 18.61
CA PHE A 291 1.02 6.06 19.30
C PHE A 291 -0.16 6.12 20.28
N TYR A 292 -0.23 7.16 21.12
CA TYR A 292 -1.35 7.31 22.06
C TYR A 292 -2.69 7.63 21.39
N ARG A 293 -2.70 8.17 20.17
CA ARG A 293 -3.93 8.28 19.37
C ARG A 293 -4.50 6.91 19.00
N PHE A 294 -3.64 5.93 18.74
CA PHE A 294 -4.07 4.56 18.43
C PHE A 294 -4.26 3.67 19.66
N TYR A 295 -3.57 3.98 20.77
CA TYR A 295 -3.61 3.24 22.04
C TYR A 295 -3.83 4.19 23.23
N PRO A 296 -4.98 4.88 23.30
CA PRO A 296 -5.25 5.90 24.34
C PRO A 296 -5.20 5.32 25.75
N GLU A 297 -5.54 4.06 25.93
CA GLU A 297 -5.50 3.33 27.21
C GLU A 297 -4.09 3.17 27.78
N LYS A 298 -3.05 3.32 26.95
CA LYS A 298 -1.64 3.20 27.38
C LYS A 298 -1.04 4.52 27.84
N ARG A 299 -1.77 5.64 27.74
CA ARG A 299 -1.31 6.94 28.21
C ARG A 299 -1.41 6.95 29.73
N VAL A 300 -0.31 6.67 30.42
CA VAL A 300 -0.24 6.83 31.88
C VAL A 300 -0.34 8.32 32.17
N LEU A 301 -1.44 8.74 32.80
CA LEU A 301 -1.55 10.06 33.40
C LEU A 301 -0.73 10.01 34.69
N GLU A 302 0.46 10.60 34.69
CA GLU A 302 1.14 10.91 35.94
C GLU A 302 0.24 11.89 36.72
N HIS A 303 -0.29 11.42 37.86
CA HIS A 303 -1.02 12.23 38.84
C HIS A 303 -0.05 12.83 39.85
#